data_AF-A0A2K8SXK8-F1
#
_entry.id   AF-A0A2K8SXK8-F1
#
_cell.length_a   1.000
_cell.length_b   1.000
_cell.length_c   1.000
_cell.angle_alpha   90.00
_cell.angle_beta   90.00
_cell.angle_gamma   90.00
#
_symmetry.space_group_name_H-M   'P 1'
#
loop_
_entity.id
_entity.type
_entity.pdbx_description
1 polymer ?
#
loop_
_entity_poly.entity_id
_entity_poly.type
_entity_poly.pdbx_seq_one_letter_code
_entity_poly.pdbx_strand_id
1 'polypeptide(L)' 'MPENTDYKASKSDNQAIAYKERLNSWAIARLLPNTQREIVARFRSRSDAEGYMRHLSQERANASYMVVFDCQRQEVVI' A
#
# COMPACT_ATOMS: atom_id res chain seq x y z
N MET A 1 44.90 -3.90 1.39
CA MET A 1 43.96 -4.95 1.83
C MET A 1 42.69 -4.74 1.04
N PRO A 2 42.21 -5.70 0.23
CA PRO A 2 40.92 -5.53 -0.44
C PRO A 2 39.81 -5.85 0.55
N GLU A 3 38.90 -4.90 0.71
CA GLU A 3 37.71 -5.00 1.54
C GLU A 3 36.64 -5.77 0.75
N ASN A 4 36.42 -7.01 1.17
CA ASN A 4 35.37 -7.90 0.66
C ASN A 4 34.00 -7.40 1.12
N THR A 5 33.42 -6.47 0.37
CA THR A 5 32.04 -6.02 0.57
C THR A 5 31.10 -6.95 -0.24
N ASP A 6 31.02 -8.20 0.17
CA ASP A 6 29.94 -9.11 -0.26
C ASP A 6 28.73 -8.88 0.66
N TYR A 7 28.22 -7.63 0.63
CA TYR A 7 27.04 -7.26 1.41
C TYR A 7 25.81 -7.88 0.74
N LYS A 8 25.19 -8.82 1.46
CA LYS A 8 23.97 -9.54 1.11
C LYS A 8 22.81 -8.57 0.85
N ALA A 9 22.72 -8.03 -0.36
CA ALA A 9 21.70 -7.06 -0.80
C ALA A 9 20.26 -7.62 -0.77
N SER A 10 20.08 -8.94 -0.70
CA SER A 10 18.75 -9.56 -0.83
C SER A 10 17.85 -9.47 0.40
N LYS A 11 18.39 -9.25 1.62
CA LYS A 11 17.57 -9.15 2.85
C LYS A 11 17.16 -7.71 3.18
N SER A 12 18.03 -6.74 2.88
CA SER A 12 17.80 -5.31 3.14
C SER A 12 16.63 -4.77 2.32
N ASP A 13 16.51 -5.19 1.07
CA ASP A 13 15.49 -4.67 0.15
C ASP A 13 14.08 -5.11 0.57
N ASN A 14 13.93 -6.39 0.97
CA ASN A 14 12.67 -6.92 1.49
C ASN A 14 12.25 -6.25 2.81
N GLN A 15 13.20 -5.91 3.68
CA GLN A 15 12.92 -5.20 4.93
C GLN A 15 12.50 -3.75 4.67
N ALA A 16 13.15 -3.06 3.72
CA ALA A 16 12.78 -1.70 3.33
C ALA A 16 11.39 -1.63 2.68
N ILE A 17 11.05 -2.60 1.82
CA ILE A 17 9.72 -2.74 1.21
C ILE A 17 8.66 -2.98 2.29
N ALA A 18 8.87 -3.96 3.18
CA ALA A 18 7.95 -4.25 4.27
C ALA A 18 7.76 -3.06 5.23
N TYR A 19 8.83 -2.33 5.53
CA TYR A 19 8.75 -1.11 6.34
C TYR A 19 7.93 -0.01 5.64
N LYS A 20 8.19 0.23 4.36
CA LYS A 20 7.44 1.21 3.55
C LYS A 20 5.96 0.83 3.46
N GLU A 21 5.63 -0.44 3.31
CA GLU A 21 4.24 -0.92 3.30
C GLU A 21 3.54 -0.66 4.65
N ARG A 22 4.22 -0.95 5.77
CA ARG A 22 3.69 -0.65 7.12
C ARG A 22 3.42 0.84 7.32
N LEU A 23 4.26 1.70 6.75
CA LEU A 23 4.08 3.14 6.83
C LEU A 23 2.88 3.64 6.00
N ASN A 24 2.43 2.90 4.99
CA ASN A 24 1.30 3.26 4.15
C ASN A 24 0.05 2.44 4.49
N SER A 25 -0.37 2.53 5.76
CA SER A 25 -1.50 1.78 6.29
C SER A 25 -2.87 2.31 5.84
N TRP A 26 -2.94 3.43 5.13
CA TRP A 26 -4.20 3.93 4.55
C TRP A 26 -4.26 3.58 3.07
N ALA A 27 -5.41 3.11 2.60
CA ALA A 27 -5.57 2.72 1.21
C ALA A 27 -6.92 3.17 0.66
N ILE A 28 -6.99 3.31 -0.66
CA ILE A 28 -8.26 3.45 -1.38
C ILE A 28 -8.59 2.10 -1.99
N ALA A 29 -9.76 1.57 -1.62
CA ALA A 29 -10.33 0.40 -2.22
C ALA A 29 -11.37 0.81 -3.27
N ARG A 30 -11.29 0.23 -4.47
CA ARG A 30 -12.37 0.24 -5.44
C ARG A 30 -13.32 -0.91 -5.10
N LEU A 31 -14.61 -0.63 -5.04
CA LEU A 31 -15.65 -1.63 -4.88
C LEU A 31 -15.97 -2.21 -6.26
N LEU A 32 -15.83 -3.53 -6.37
CA LEU A 32 -16.17 -4.29 -7.57
C LEU A 32 -17.52 -5.00 -7.36
N PRO A 33 -18.16 -5.47 -8.45
CA PRO A 33 -19.28 -6.40 -8.34
C PRO A 33 -18.91 -7.60 -7.47
N ASN A 34 -19.91 -8.25 -6.86
CA ASN A 34 -19.73 -9.40 -5.95
C ASN A 34 -19.01 -9.09 -4.64
N THR A 35 -19.12 -7.84 -4.14
CA THR A 35 -18.59 -7.44 -2.82
C THR A 35 -17.06 -7.55 -2.75
N GLN A 36 -16.39 -7.60 -3.90
CA GLN A 36 -14.93 -7.62 -3.98
C GLN A 36 -14.37 -6.21 -3.81
N ARG A 37 -13.14 -6.15 -3.29
CA ARG A 37 -12.42 -4.90 -3.04
C ARG A 37 -11.03 -5.00 -3.63
N GLU A 38 -10.68 -4.02 -4.46
CA GLU A 38 -9.36 -3.92 -5.08
C GLU A 38 -8.64 -2.70 -4.53
N ILE A 39 -7.42 -2.87 -4.00
CA ILE A 39 -6.61 -1.76 -3.52
C ILE A 39 -5.97 -1.06 -4.73
N VAL A 40 -6.34 0.19 -4.96
CA VAL A 40 -5.86 0.97 -6.12
C VAL A 40 -4.74 1.95 -5.78
N ALA A 41 -4.63 2.36 -4.51
CA ALA A 41 -3.59 3.26 -4.03
C ALA A 41 -3.39 3.15 -2.52
N ARG A 42 -2.18 3.43 -2.03
CA ARG A 42 -1.80 3.44 -0.61
C ARG A 42 -1.16 4.78 -0.21
N PHE A 43 -1.42 5.18 1.02
CA PHE A 43 -1.10 6.48 1.60
C PHE A 43 -0.63 6.33 3.03
N ARG A 44 0.20 7.27 3.46
CA ARG A 44 0.69 7.35 4.84
C ARG A 44 -0.33 7.95 5.79
N SER A 45 -1.21 8.82 5.29
CA SER A 45 -2.24 9.48 6.08
C SER A 45 -3.63 9.24 5.49
N ARG A 46 -4.65 9.28 6.36
CA ARG A 46 -6.06 9.21 5.95
C ARG A 46 -6.45 10.41 5.09
N SER A 47 -6.00 11.61 5.47
CA SER A 47 -6.36 12.85 4.79
C SER A 47 -5.87 12.89 3.34
N ASP A 48 -4.65 12.39 3.07
CA ASP A 48 -4.15 12.26 1.70
C ASP A 48 -5.01 11.29 0.88
N ALA A 49 -5.38 10.15 1.47
CA ALA A 49 -6.26 9.18 0.83
C ALA A 49 -7.65 9.76 0.51
N GLU A 50 -8.25 10.51 1.45
CA GLU A 50 -9.55 11.16 1.25
C GLU A 50 -9.47 12.25 0.16
N GLY A 51 -8.41 13.05 0.16
CA GLY A 51 -8.17 14.07 -0.87
C GLY A 51 -8.04 13.46 -2.26
N TYR A 52 -7.27 12.37 -2.39
CA TYR A 52 -7.11 11.66 -3.65
C TYR A 52 -8.40 10.96 -4.09
N MET A 53 -9.15 10.34 -3.16
CA MET A 53 -10.44 9.70 -3.46
C MET A 53 -11.45 10.70 -4.04
N ARG A 54 -11.48 11.94 -3.53
CA ARG A 54 -12.37 12.98 -4.06
C ARG A 54 -12.07 13.28 -5.53
N HIS A 55 -10.79 13.35 -5.89
CA HIS A 55 -10.35 13.55 -7.27
C HIS A 55 -10.70 12.33 -8.14
N LEU A 56 -10.39 11.11 -7.69
CA LEU A 56 -10.76 9.86 -8.40
C LEU A 56 -12.27 9.75 -8.67
N SER A 57 -13.10 10.16 -7.71
CA SER A 57 -14.55 10.09 -7.83
C SER A 57 -15.11 11.08 -8.86
N GLN A 58 -14.42 12.21 -9.08
CA GLN A 58 -14.77 13.18 -10.11
C GLN A 58 -14.41 12.67 -11.51
N GLU A 59 -13.26 12.00 -11.66
CA GLU A 59 -12.81 11.47 -12.95
C GLU A 59 -13.55 10.20 -13.37
N ARG A 60 -13.95 9.36 -12.41
CA ARG A 60 -14.54 8.03 -12.66
C ARG A 60 -15.86 7.87 -11.93
N ALA A 61 -16.89 8.56 -12.41
CA ALA A 61 -18.24 8.54 -11.83
C ALA A 61 -18.88 7.13 -11.74
N ASN A 62 -18.43 6.16 -12.54
CA ASN A 62 -18.99 4.79 -12.57
C ASN A 62 -18.34 3.81 -11.58
N ALA A 63 -17.46 4.27 -10.69
CA ALA A 63 -16.80 3.41 -9.71
C ALA A 63 -17.01 3.94 -8.30
N SER A 64 -17.33 3.03 -7.37
CA SER A 64 -17.41 3.37 -5.95
C SER A 64 -16.07 3.13 -5.28
N TYR A 65 -15.61 4.11 -4.51
CA TYR A 65 -14.35 4.06 -3.78
C TYR A 65 -14.60 4.20 -2.28
N MET A 66 -13.68 3.66 -1.47
CA MET A 66 -13.70 3.81 -0.02
C MET A 66 -12.28 3.90 0.51
N VAL A 67 -12.05 4.79 1.48
CA VAL A 67 -10.81 4.82 2.25
C VAL A 67 -10.87 3.74 3.33
N VAL A 68 -9.85 2.89 3.37
CA VAL A 68 -9.73 1.77 4.32
C VAL A 68 -8.39 1.83 5.04
N PHE A 69 -8.38 1.32 6.28
CA PHE A 69 -7.13 1.03 6.98
C PHE A 69 -6.68 -0.39 6.59
N ASP A 70 -5.56 -0.48 5.89
CA ASP A 70 -4.98 -1.71 5.35
C ASP A 70 -3.62 -1.95 6.03
N CYS A 71 -3.65 -2.59 7.19
CA CYS A 71 -2.42 -3.04 7.82
C CYS A 71 -1.92 -4.29 7.10
N GLN A 72 -0.87 -4.15 6.30
CA GLN A 72 -0.15 -5.26 5.71
C GLN A 72 0.54 -6.04 6.83
N ARG A 73 -0.18 -6.98 7.45
CA ARG A 73 0.40 -7.89 8.44
C ARG A 73 1.29 -8.84 7.66
N GLN A 74 2.59 -8.73 7.86
CA GLN A 74 3.54 -9.71 7.35
C GLN A 74 3.17 -11.04 7.99
N GLU A 75 2.61 -11.96 7.20
CA GLU A 75 2.46 -13.35 7.63
C GLU A 75 3.88 -13.87 7.84
N VAL A 76 4.26 -14.03 9.10
CA VAL A 76 5.45 -14.79 9.44
C VAL A 76 5.10 -16.22 9.07
N VAL A 77 5.62 -16.68 7.93
CA VAL A 77 5.62 -18.10 7.60
C VAL A 77 6.52 -18.75 8.65
N ILE A 78 5.90 -19.42 9.63
CA ILE A 78 6.56 -20.19 10.69
C ILE A 78 6.98 -21.54 10.09
#